data_AF-A0A7S3HNR1-F1
#
_entry.id   AF-A0A7S3HNR1-F1
#
_cell.length_a   1.000
_cell.length_b   1.000
_cell.length_c   1.000
_cell.angle_alpha   90.00
_cell.angle_beta   90.00
_cell.angle_gamma   90.00
#
_symmetry.space_group_name_H-M   'P 1'
#
loop_
_entity.id
_entity.type
_entity.pdbx_description
1 polymer ?
#
loop_
_entity_poly.entity_id
_entity_poly.type
_entity_poly.pdbx_seq_one_letter_code
_entity_poly.pdbx_strand_id
1 'polypeptide(L)'
;VFFGVNAVYGLLTGGLLSGVQLAISMSNTGGAWDNCKKYIEANVDPSLGGKGSDIHKAAVVGDTVGDPLKDTSGPSLNILMKLMAIISLVFADFFFAINGGRGLLNLIQ
;
A
#
# COMPACT_ATOMS: atom_id res chain seq x y z
N VAL A 1 -21.97 -9.66 -3.88
CA VAL A 1 -23.05 -10.63 -3.54
C VAL A 1 -23.88 -10.19 -2.34
N PHE A 2 -23.32 -10.12 -1.12
CA PHE A 2 -24.11 -9.84 0.08
C PHE A 2 -24.69 -8.41 0.14
N PHE A 3 -23.86 -7.40 -0.12
CA PHE A 3 -24.19 -5.97 0.10
C PHE A 3 -24.57 -5.18 -1.16
N GLY A 4 -24.54 -5.81 -2.34
CA GLY A 4 -24.90 -5.15 -3.60
C GLY A 4 -23.81 -4.27 -4.22
N VAL A 5 -24.15 -3.61 -5.33
CA VAL A 5 -23.23 -2.82 -6.18
C VAL A 5 -22.80 -1.51 -5.53
N ASN A 6 -23.68 -0.88 -4.74
CA ASN A 6 -23.38 0.38 -4.05
C ASN A 6 -22.26 0.20 -3.02
N ALA A 7 -22.24 -0.94 -2.32
CA ALA A 7 -21.19 -1.26 -1.38
C ALA A 7 -19.84 -1.53 -2.09
N VAL A 8 -19.86 -2.21 -3.24
CA VAL A 8 -18.66 -2.42 -4.07
C VAL A 8 -18.11 -1.08 -4.56
N TYR A 9 -18.97 -0.17 -5.02
CA TYR A 9 -18.56 1.19 -5.40
C TYR A 9 -17.89 1.94 -4.24
N GLY A 10 -18.52 1.96 -3.07
CA GLY A 10 -17.96 2.63 -1.88
C GLY A 10 -16.61 2.05 -1.45
N LEU A 11 -16.49 0.72 -1.44
CA LEU A 11 -15.24 0.03 -1.08
C LEU A 11 -14.14 0.26 -2.12
N LEU A 12 -14.48 0.29 -3.41
CA LEU A 12 -13.53 0.56 -4.48
C LEU A 12 -12.99 1.99 -4.39
N THR A 13 -13.86 2.99 -4.28
CA THR A 13 -13.45 4.40 -4.18
C THR A 13 -12.66 4.65 -2.90
N GLY A 14 -13.11 4.15 -1.75
CA GLY A 14 -12.40 4.30 -0.48
C GLY A 14 -11.05 3.58 -0.46
N GLY A 15 -10.99 2.36 -1.00
CA GLY A 15 -9.76 1.58 -1.11
C GLY A 15 -8.73 2.23 -2.03
N LEU A 16 -9.16 2.84 -3.13
CA LEU A 16 -8.26 3.56 -4.05
C LEU A 16 -7.67 4.81 -3.40
N LEU A 17 -8.50 5.65 -2.78
CA LEU A 17 -8.06 6.92 -2.19
C LEU A 17 -7.15 6.73 -0.98
N SER A 18 -7.45 5.74 -0.13
CA SER A 18 -6.58 5.41 1.01
C SER A 18 -5.32 4.65 0.59
N GLY A 19 -5.45 3.71 -0.36
CA GLY A 19 -4.36 2.87 -0.83
C GLY A 19 -3.24 3.68 -1.50
N VAL A 20 -3.56 4.70 -2.29
CA VAL A 20 -2.55 5.52 -2.97
C VAL A 20 -1.68 6.32 -1.99
N GLN A 21 -2.27 6.86 -0.92
CA GLN A 21 -1.54 7.62 0.10
C GLN A 21 -0.57 6.71 0.86
N LEU A 22 -1.01 5.51 1.24
CA LEU A 22 -0.18 4.52 1.92
C LEU A 22 0.92 3.98 1.00
N ALA A 23 0.60 3.65 -0.25
CA ALA A 23 1.59 3.12 -1.20
C ALA A 23 2.76 4.10 -1.40
N ILE A 24 2.46 5.38 -1.63
CA ILE A 24 3.49 6.41 -1.84
C ILE A 24 4.31 6.64 -0.57
N SER A 25 3.65 6.80 0.58
CA SER A 25 4.35 7.08 1.84
C SER A 25 5.27 5.93 2.26
N MET A 26 4.84 4.67 2.11
CA MET A 26 5.64 3.49 2.41
C MET A 26 6.86 3.37 1.50
N SER A 27 6.67 3.49 0.18
CA SER A 27 7.77 3.40 -0.79
C SER A 27 8.79 4.51 -0.60
N ASN A 28 8.35 5.75 -0.40
CA ASN A 28 9.25 6.88 -0.22
C ASN A 28 10.00 6.83 1.11
N THR A 29 9.33 6.45 2.20
CA THR A 29 9.97 6.37 3.52
C THR A 29 11.04 5.29 3.56
N GLY A 30 10.73 4.07 3.07
CA GLY A 30 11.73 3.00 3.03
C GLY A 30 12.90 3.32 2.09
N GLY A 31 12.64 3.96 0.93
CA GLY A 31 13.69 4.43 0.04
C GLY A 31 14.57 5.53 0.67
N ALA A 32 13.98 6.43 1.45
CA ALA A 32 14.72 7.46 2.16
C ALA A 32 15.65 6.87 3.24
N TRP A 33 15.18 5.89 4.01
CA TRP A 33 16.00 5.22 5.01
C TRP A 33 17.15 4.41 4.40
N ASP A 34 16.92 3.70 3.29
CA ASP A 34 18.00 3.00 2.56
C ASP A 34 19.06 3.98 2.04
N ASN A 35 18.61 5.08 1.42
CA ASN A 35 19.51 6.11 0.91
C ASN A 35 20.28 6.82 2.03
N CYS A 36 19.66 7.04 3.20
CA CYS A 36 20.34 7.59 4.36
C CYS A 36 21.46 6.65 4.86
N LYS A 37 21.17 5.35 4.98
CA LYS A 37 22.17 4.33 5.32
C LYS A 37 23.33 4.34 4.31
N LYS A 38 23.03 4.32 3.00
CA LYS A 38 24.03 4.37 1.92
C LYS A 38 24.86 5.65 1.95
N TYR A 39 24.27 6.79 2.29
CA TYR A 39 24.98 8.07 2.41
C TYR A 39 26.04 8.02 3.53
N ILE A 40 25.69 7.44 4.68
CA ILE A 40 26.63 7.24 5.79
C ILE A 40 27.71 6.23 5.42
N GLU A 41 27.35 5.14 4.74
CA GLU A 41 28.32 4.11 4.30
C GLU A 41 29.31 4.61 3.25
N ALA A 42 28.86 5.50 2.36
CA ALA A 42 29.71 6.19 1.39
C ALA A 42 30.60 7.28 2.03
N ASN A 43 30.42 7.55 3.32
CA ASN A 43 31.15 8.54 4.10
C ASN A 43 31.16 9.93 3.43
N VAL A 44 30.03 10.32 2.85
CA VAL A 44 29.88 11.60 2.13
C VAL A 44 30.03 12.79 3.08
N ASP A 45 29.53 12.65 4.31
CA ASP A 45 29.76 13.58 5.41
C ASP A 45 30.60 12.90 6.50
N PRO A 46 31.89 13.29 6.67
CA PRO A 46 32.78 12.73 7.67
C PRO A 46 32.29 12.91 9.12
N SER A 47 31.41 13.88 9.39
CA SER A 47 30.88 14.11 10.74
C SER A 47 29.95 13.00 11.23
N LEU A 48 29.43 12.16 10.32
CA LEU A 48 28.53 11.05 10.62
C LEU A 48 29.27 9.78 11.08
N GLY A 49 30.61 9.81 11.11
CA GLY A 49 31.45 8.73 11.64
C GLY A 49 31.59 7.50 10.74
N GLY A 50 30.89 7.47 9.60
CA GLY A 50 30.97 6.39 8.62
C GLY A 50 30.50 5.02 9.14
N LYS A 51 30.91 3.96 8.44
CA LYS A 51 30.45 2.59 8.70
C LYS A 51 30.86 2.09 10.09
N GLY A 52 29.91 1.52 10.84
CA GLY A 52 30.12 1.00 12.19
C GLY A 52 29.94 2.01 13.31
N SER A 53 29.75 3.30 12.99
CA SER A 53 29.37 4.33 13.96
C SER A 53 27.97 4.06 14.54
N ASP A 54 27.65 4.69 15.67
CA ASP A 54 26.31 4.54 16.25
C ASP A 54 25.22 5.17 15.37
N ILE A 55 25.56 6.22 14.60
CA ILE A 55 24.69 6.82 13.58
C ILE A 55 24.44 5.81 12.45
N HIS A 56 25.47 5.10 11.98
CA HIS A 56 25.31 4.04 10.98
C HIS A 56 24.40 2.92 11.47
N LYS A 57 24.57 2.45 12.71
CA LYS A 57 23.67 1.43 13.30
C LYS A 57 22.22 1.91 13.37
N ALA A 58 21.98 3.17 13.73
CA ALA A 58 20.63 3.74 13.73
C ALA A 58 20.02 3.78 12.33
N ALA A 59 20.81 4.14 11.31
CA ALA A 59 20.36 4.13 9.92
C ALA A 59 20.07 2.71 9.40
N VAL A 60 20.85 1.71 9.81
CA VAL A 60 20.59 0.29 9.51
C VAL A 60 19.25 -0.16 10.11
N VAL A 61 18.93 0.25 11.34
CA VAL A 61 17.62 -0.05 11.94
C VAL A 61 16.49 0.60 11.13
N GLY A 62 16.64 1.86 10.72
CA GLY A 62 15.66 2.54 9.86
C GLY A 62 15.44 1.83 8.53
N ASP A 63 16.50 1.41 7.85
CA ASP A 63 16.41 0.66 6.60
C ASP A 63 15.73 -0.70 6.78
N THR A 64 16.05 -1.43 7.86
CA THR A 64 15.43 -2.72 8.18
C THR A 64 13.93 -2.59 8.43
N VAL A 65 13.48 -1.47 9.03
CA VAL A 65 12.04 -1.15 9.16
C VAL A 65 11.44 -0.75 7.81
N GLY A 66 12.21 -0.06 6.96
CA GLY A 66 11.82 0.39 5.63
C GLY A 66 11.71 -0.72 4.58
N ASP A 67 12.45 -1.82 4.71
CA ASP A 67 12.45 -2.95 3.76
C ASP A 67 11.06 -3.55 3.52
N PRO A 68 10.29 -3.97 4.55
CA PRO A 68 8.93 -4.49 4.31
C PRO A 68 7.96 -3.41 3.78
N LEU A 69 8.26 -2.12 3.99
CA LEU A 69 7.44 -1.02 3.47
C LEU A 69 7.70 -0.79 1.98
N LYS A 70 8.97 -0.68 1.56
CA LYS A 70 9.34 -0.33 0.18
C LYS A 70 9.33 -1.52 -0.78
N ASP A 71 9.63 -2.73 -0.29
CA ASP A 71 9.81 -3.91 -1.16
C ASP A 71 8.63 -4.88 -1.12
N THR A 72 7.79 -4.81 -0.09
CA THR A 72 6.64 -5.71 0.05
C THR A 72 5.31 -4.97 0.02
N SER A 73 5.01 -4.19 1.07
CA SER A 73 3.66 -3.64 1.28
C SER A 73 3.32 -2.50 0.32
N GLY A 74 4.22 -1.54 0.16
CA GLY A 74 4.05 -0.37 -0.72
C GLY A 74 3.76 -0.77 -2.18
N PRO A 75 4.63 -1.57 -2.82
CA PRO A 75 4.38 -2.05 -4.18
C PRO A 75 3.12 -2.90 -4.31
N SER A 76 2.78 -3.71 -3.30
CA SER A 76 1.60 -4.57 -3.32
C SER A 76 0.28 -3.80 -3.31
N LEU A 77 0.23 -2.63 -2.65
CA LEU A 77 -0.96 -1.78 -2.64
C LEU A 77 -1.35 -1.30 -4.04
N ASN A 78 -0.38 -1.06 -4.92
CA ASN A 78 -0.65 -0.70 -6.32
C ASN A 78 -1.33 -1.83 -7.10
N ILE A 79 -0.94 -3.07 -6.82
CA ILE A 79 -1.55 -4.26 -7.43
C ILE A 79 -2.95 -4.48 -6.86
N LEU A 80 -3.10 -4.38 -5.54
CA LEU A 80 -4.39 -4.49 -4.85
C LEU A 80 -5.43 -3.54 -5.47
N MET A 81 -5.08 -2.27 -5.62
CA MET A 81 -5.95 -1.26 -6.23
C MET A 81 -6.42 -1.63 -7.65
N LYS A 82 -5.49 -2.08 -8.51
CA LYS A 82 -5.82 -2.48 -9.88
C LYS A 82 -6.67 -3.74 -9.93
N LEU A 83 -6.34 -4.74 -9.11
CA LEU A 83 -7.09 -5.99 -9.05
C LEU A 83 -8.51 -5.78 -8.53
N MET A 84 -8.70 -4.96 -7.49
CA MET A 84 -10.04 -4.62 -7.00
C MET A 84 -10.89 -3.96 -8.09
N ALA A 85 -10.32 -3.05 -8.89
CA ALA A 85 -11.03 -2.40 -9.99
C ALA A 85 -11.43 -3.39 -11.09
N ILE A 86 -10.50 -4.24 -11.53
CA ILE A 86 -10.75 -5.24 -12.59
C ILE A 86 -11.77 -6.29 -12.12
N ILE A 87 -11.64 -6.82 -10.90
CA ILE A 87 -12.60 -7.78 -10.35
C ILE A 87 -13.99 -7.14 -10.24
N SER A 88 -14.08 -5.90 -9.78
CA SER A 88 -15.37 -5.18 -9.68
C SER A 88 -16.02 -5.01 -11.06
N LEU A 89 -15.22 -4.72 -12.10
CA LEU A 89 -15.70 -4.56 -13.47
C LEU A 89 -16.16 -5.89 -14.07
N VAL A 90 -15.34 -6.94 -13.98
CA VAL A 90 -15.63 -8.26 -14.56
C VAL A 90 -16.90 -8.88 -13.97
N PHE A 91 -17.14 -8.67 -12.68
CA PHE A 91 -18.32 -9.22 -11.99
C PHE A 91 -19.49 -8.23 -11.89
N ALA A 92 -19.44 -7.08 -12.56
CA ALA A 92 -20.48 -6.05 -12.47
C ALA A 92 -21.88 -6.59 -12.83
N ASP A 93 -22.00 -7.24 -13.99
CA ASP A 93 -23.27 -7.82 -14.45
C ASP A 93 -23.76 -8.94 -13.53
N PHE A 94 -22.83 -9.75 -13.00
CA PHE A 94 -23.15 -10.79 -12.02
C PHE A 94 -23.72 -10.20 -10.72
N PHE A 95 -23.16 -9.09 -10.23
CA PHE A 95 -23.69 -8.42 -9.05
C PHE A 95 -25.06 -7.78 -9.33
N PHE A 96 -25.27 -7.25 -10.54
CA PHE A 96 -26.54 -6.65 -10.93
C PHE A 96 -27.66 -7.69 -11.07
N ALA A 97 -27.35 -8.88 -11.59
CA ALA A 97 -28.30 -9.99 -11.70
C ALA A 97 -28.87 -10.43 -10.34
N ILE A 98 -28.16 -10.19 -9.24
CA ILE A 98 -28.60 -10.52 -7.88
C ILE A 98 -29.43 -9.37 -7.31
N ASN A 99 -30.74 -9.57 -7.21
CA ASN A 99 -31.69 -8.61 -6.62
C ASN A 99 -31.57 -7.20 -7.23
N GLY A 100 -31.38 -7.10 -8.55
CA GLY A 100 -31.20 -5.82 -9.26
C GLY A 100 -30.01 -5.00 -8.73
N GLY A 101 -28.96 -5.64 -8.23
CA GLY A 101 -27.78 -4.99 -7.67
C GLY A 101 -27.88 -4.62 -6.19
N ARG A 102 -28.99 -4.89 -5.50
CA ARG A 102 -29.15 -4.56 -4.06
C ARG A 102 -28.46 -5.56 -3.12
N GLY A 103 -28.04 -6.71 -3.65
CA GLY A 103 -27.43 -7.78 -2.85
C GLY A 103 -28.43 -8.61 -2.07
N LEU A 104 -27.92 -9.69 -1.47
CA LEU A 104 -28.73 -10.72 -0.83
C LEU A 104 -29.32 -10.27 0.51
N LEU A 105 -28.60 -9.43 1.27
CA LEU A 105 -29.04 -9.02 2.61
C LEU A 105 -30.21 -8.02 2.57
N ASN A 106 -30.34 -7.26 1.49
CA ASN A 106 -31.47 -6.37 1.23
C ASN A 106 -32.73 -7.09 0.72
N LEU A 107 -32.74 -8.43 0.64
CA LEU A 107 -33.95 -9.22 0.35
C LEU A 107 -34.77 -9.53 1.61
N ILE A 108 -34.17 -9.41 2.80
CA ILE A 108 -34.75 -9.83 4.09
C ILE A 108 -35.32 -8.61 4.86
N GLN A 109 -35.28 -7.42 4.27
CA GLN A 109 -35.85 -6.18 4.78
C GLN A 109 -37.02 -5.74 3.91
#